data_AF-A0AA97DQ44-F1
#
_entry.id   AF-A0AA97DQ44-F1
#
_cell.length_a   1.000
_cell.length_b   1.000
_cell.length_c   1.000
_cell.angle_alpha   90.00
_cell.angle_beta   90.00
_cell.angle_gamma   90.00
#
_symmetry.space_group_name_H-M   'P 1'
#
loop_
_entity.id
_entity.type
_entity.pdbx_description
1 polymer ?
#
loop_
_entity_poly.entity_id
_entity_poly.type
_entity_poly.pdbx_seq_one_letter_code
_entity_poly.pdbx_strand_id
1 'polypeptide(L)' 'MKNRVKELRTAAGITQQQLAERVHVSARTIISLEKGQYNPSLLLAYRLAEQFGTSIEELYCLKENREEEDKRYENL' A
#
# COMPACT_ATOMS: atom_id res chain seq x y z
N MET A 1 1.43 8.68 0.81
CA MET A 1 0.63 7.84 1.73
C MET A 1 1.54 6.81 2.37
N LYS A 2 1.60 6.80 3.70
CA LYS A 2 2.34 5.80 4.48
C LYS A 2 1.71 4.41 4.27
N ASN A 3 2.54 3.38 4.11
CA ASN A 3 2.08 2.00 3.88
C ASN A 3 3.14 0.96 4.29
N ARG A 4 2.72 -0.30 4.39
CA ARG A 4 3.54 -1.45 4.79
C ARG A 4 3.78 -2.47 3.66
N VAL A 5 3.49 -2.10 2.40
CA VAL A 5 3.58 -3.02 1.26
C VAL A 5 4.98 -3.62 1.12
N LYS A 6 6.02 -2.78 1.25
CA LYS A 6 7.42 -3.23 1.18
C LYS A 6 7.77 -4.21 2.30
N GLU A 7 7.39 -3.86 3.53
CA GLU A 7 7.63 -4.66 4.73
C GLU A 7 7.04 -6.06 4.58
N LEU A 8 5.74 -6.13 4.27
CA LEU A 8 5.00 -7.37 4.13
C LEU A 8 5.49 -8.20 2.93
N ARG A 9 5.82 -7.55 1.81
CA ARG A 9 6.43 -8.24 0.67
C ARG A 9 7.76 -8.89 1.04
N THR A 10 8.63 -8.17 1.76
CA THR A 10 9.93 -8.71 2.20
C THR A 10 9.77 -9.84 3.21
N ALA A 11 8.81 -9.73 4.13
CA ALA A 11 8.50 -10.78 5.10
C ALA A 11 7.95 -12.04 4.41
N ALA A 12 7.20 -11.87 3.32
CA ALA A 12 6.71 -12.96 2.49
C ALA A 12 7.79 -13.58 1.56
N GLY A 13 9.00 -13.03 1.52
CA GLY A 13 10.12 -13.56 0.72
C GLY A 13 9.93 -13.48 -0.80
N ILE A 14 9.04 -12.60 -1.29
CA ILE A 14 8.74 -12.47 -2.73
C ILE A 14 9.32 -11.19 -3.35
N THR A 15 9.66 -11.25 -4.63
CA THR A 15 10.13 -10.09 -5.40
C THR A 15 8.99 -9.13 -5.73
N GLN A 16 9.31 -7.89 -6.10
CA GLN A 16 8.30 -6.92 -6.57
C GLN A 16 7.56 -7.42 -7.80
N GLN A 17 8.25 -8.14 -8.69
CA GLN A 17 7.65 -8.72 -9.88
C GLN A 17 6.67 -9.85 -9.53
N GLN A 18 7.04 -10.75 -8.61
CA GLN A 18 6.13 -11.79 -8.13
C GLN A 18 4.88 -11.22 -7.46
N LEU A 19 5.02 -10.14 -6.66
CA LEU A 19 3.87 -9.46 -6.09
C LEU A 19 2.99 -8.84 -7.18
N ALA A 20 3.60 -8.19 -8.17
CA ALA A 20 2.89 -7.56 -9.28
C ALA A 20 2.04 -8.55 -10.07
N GLU A 21 2.59 -9.74 -10.35
CA GLU A 21 1.88 -10.84 -11.01
C GLU A 21 0.67 -11.31 -10.19
N ARG A 22 0.83 -11.48 -8.87
CA ARG A 22 -0.24 -11.93 -7.96
C ARG A 22 -1.40 -10.94 -7.85
N VAL A 23 -1.13 -9.64 -7.94
CA VAL A 23 -2.16 -8.59 -7.82
C VAL A 23 -2.57 -7.95 -9.16
N HIS A 24 -2.07 -8.50 -10.26
CA HIS A 24 -2.35 -8.11 -11.65
C HIS A 24 -2.01 -6.66 -11.99
N VAL A 25 -0.79 -6.23 -11.65
CA VAL A 25 -0.25 -4.91 -12.01
C VAL A 25 1.18 -5.03 -12.53
N SER A 26 1.78 -3.91 -12.92
CA SER A 26 3.19 -3.87 -13.29
C SER A 26 4.10 -3.84 -12.05
N ALA A 27 5.34 -4.35 -12.18
CA ALA A 27 6.35 -4.18 -11.12
C ALA A 27 6.60 -2.70 -10.79
N ARG A 28 6.48 -1.80 -11.78
CA ARG A 28 6.56 -0.34 -11.58
C ARG A 28 5.45 0.18 -10.66
N THR A 29 4.25 -0.38 -10.75
CA THR A 29 3.14 -0.06 -9.84
C THR A 29 3.52 -0.44 -8.40
N ILE A 30 4.05 -1.65 -8.19
CA ILE A 30 4.53 -2.08 -6.87
C ILE A 30 5.63 -1.16 -6.34
N ILE A 31 6.63 -0.81 -7.16
CA ILE A 31 7.70 0.12 -6.78
C ILE A 31 7.14 1.48 -6.34
N SER A 32 6.17 2.03 -7.07
CA SER A 32 5.54 3.31 -6.75
C SER A 32 4.75 3.24 -5.44
N LEU A 33 4.02 2.14 -5.22
CA LEU A 33 3.29 1.87 -3.98
C LEU A 33 4.23 1.79 -2.78
N GLU A 34 5.32 1.02 -2.88
CA GLU A 34 6.31 0.89 -1.79
C GLU A 34 6.98 2.21 -1.41
N LYS A 35 7.08 3.15 -2.36
CA LYS A 35 7.60 4.50 -2.12
C LYS A 35 6.54 5.48 -1.63
N GLY A 36 5.29 5.05 -1.52
CA GLY A 36 4.16 5.91 -1.14
C GLY A 36 3.83 7.00 -2.16
N GLN A 37 4.31 6.85 -3.41
CA GLN A 37 4.19 7.82 -4.51
C GLN A 37 2.88 7.70 -5.29
N TYR A 38 2.05 6.71 -4.96
CA TYR A 38 0.82 6.41 -5.67
C TYR A 38 -0.27 5.98 -4.68
N ASN A 39 -1.47 6.53 -4.84
CA ASN A 39 -2.66 6.07 -4.15
C ASN A 39 -3.29 4.94 -4.99
N PRO A 40 -3.32 3.69 -4.51
CA PRO A 40 -3.95 2.58 -5.23
C PRO A 40 -5.45 2.83 -5.43
N SER A 41 -6.01 2.19 -6.46
CA SER A 41 -7.46 1.99 -6.50
C SER A 41 -7.90 1.08 -5.34
N LEU A 42 -9.16 1.18 -4.94
CA LEU A 42 -9.73 0.34 -3.87
C LEU A 42 -9.52 -1.16 -4.13
N LEU A 43 -9.73 -1.60 -5.38
CA LEU A 43 -9.54 -3.01 -5.75
C LEU A 43 -8.08 -3.46 -5.66
N LEU A 44 -7.12 -2.59 -6.01
CA LEU A 44 -5.70 -2.92 -5.86
C LEU A 44 -5.31 -2.99 -4.38
N ALA A 45 -5.79 -2.04 -3.56
CA ALA A 45 -5.58 -2.06 -2.13
C ALA A 45 -6.16 -3.33 -1.49
N TYR A 46 -7.37 -3.72 -1.89
CA TYR A 46 -8.03 -4.94 -1.42
C TYR A 46 -7.24 -6.21 -1.79
N ARG A 47 -6.80 -6.36 -3.04
CA ARG A 47 -5.97 -7.50 -3.46
C ARG A 47 -4.65 -7.60 -2.69
N LEU A 48 -4.03 -6.46 -2.41
CA LEU A 48 -2.79 -6.43 -1.62
C LEU A 48 -3.05 -6.82 -0.17
N ALA A 49 -4.17 -6.38 0.41
CA ALA A 49 -4.60 -6.76 1.75
C ALA A 49 -4.86 -8.28 1.83
N GLU A 50 -5.58 -8.85 0.86
CA GLU A 50 -5.78 -10.30 0.73
C GLU A 50 -4.45 -11.06 0.57
N GLN A 51 -3.55 -10.57 -0.29
CA GLN A 51 -2.24 -11.19 -0.53
C GLN A 51 -1.38 -11.30 0.74
N PHE A 52 -1.54 -10.38 1.69
CA PHE A 52 -0.78 -10.35 2.94
C PHE A 52 -1.58 -10.77 4.18
N GLY A 53 -2.86 -11.10 4.04
CA GLY A 53 -3.71 -11.49 5.16
C GLY A 53 -3.90 -10.38 6.20
N THR A 54 -4.01 -9.13 5.76
CA THR A 54 -4.20 -7.94 6.61
C THR A 54 -5.40 -7.14 6.13
N SER A 55 -5.77 -6.07 6.84
CA SER A 55 -6.79 -5.11 6.40
C SER A 55 -6.18 -4.01 5.52
N ILE A 56 -7.00 -3.30 4.76
CA ILE A 56 -6.54 -2.12 3.98
C ILE A 56 -6.07 -1.03 4.94
N GLU A 57 -6.77 -0.86 6.06
CA GLU A 57 -6.51 0.09 7.12
C GLU A 57 -5.11 -0.09 7.71
N GLU A 58 -4.73 -1.33 8.02
CA GLU A 58 -3.40 -1.68 8.51
C GLU A 58 -2.32 -1.60 7.42
N LEU A 59 -2.62 -2.10 6.22
CA LEU A 59 -1.68 -2.10 5.09
C LEU A 59 -1.26 -0.69 4.69
N TYR A 60 -2.23 0.24 4.69
CA TYR A 60 -2.05 1.62 4.25
C TYR A 60 -2.09 2.63 5.39
N CYS A 61 -1.91 2.21 6.65
CA CYS A 61 -1.80 3.12 7.79
C CYS A 61 -2.90 4.20 7.80
N LEU A 62 -4.15 3.84 7.46
CA LEU A 62 -5.18 4.83 7.09
C LEU A 62 -5.52 5.79 8.23
N LYS A 63 -5.44 5.33 9.48
CA LYS A 63 -5.60 6.18 10.66
C LYS A 63 -4.58 7.33 10.67
N GLU A 64 -3.30 7.01 10.49
CA GLU A 64 -2.21 7.99 10.51
C GLU A 64 -2.29 8.94 9.32
N ASN A 65 -2.53 8.40 8.11
CA ASN A 65 -2.69 9.23 6.92
C ASN A 65 -3.90 10.19 7.05
N ARG A 66 -5.01 9.73 7.64
CA ARG A 66 -6.17 10.59 7.91
C ARG A 66 -5.86 11.68 8.93
N GLU A 67 -5.19 11.35 10.03
CA GLU A 67 -4.78 12.35 11.04
C GLU A 67 -3.81 13.40 10.46
N GLU A 68 -2.90 13.01 9.56
CA GLU A 68 -2.01 13.94 8.84
C GLU A 68 -2.79 14.84 7.87
N GLU A 69 -3.78 14.27 7.17
CA GLU A 69 -4.66 15.01 6.26
C GLU A 69 -5.54 16.01 7.01
N ASP A 70 -6.21 15.60 8.10
CA ASP A 70 -7.04 16.45 8.95
C ASP A 70 -6.22 17.65 9.48
N LYS A 71 -5.00 17.40 10.01
CA LYS A 71 -4.09 18.48 10.45
C LYS A 71 -3.70 19.43 9.32
N ARG A 72 -3.55 18.94 8.10
CA ARG A 72 -3.20 19.80 6.96
C ARG A 72 -4.36 20.74 6.62
N TYR A 73 -5.60 20.26 6.71
CA TYR A 73 -6.79 21.09 6.48
C TYR A 73 -7.04 22.11 7.60
N GLU A 74 -6.74 21.78 8.85
CA GLU A 74 -6.86 22.71 9.98
C GLU A 74 -5.87 23.89 9.92
N ASN A 75 -4.77 23.75 9.18
CA ASN A 75 -3.74 24.77 9.00
C ASN A 75 -3.87 25.58 7.69
N LEU A 76 -4.97 25.38 6.93
CA LEU A 76 -5.32 26.14 5.71
C LEU A 76 -6.33 27.23 6.02
#